data_AF-A0A2P7V7Q9-F1
#
_entry.id   AF-A0A2P7V7Q9-F1
#
_cell.length_a   1.000
_cell.length_b   1.000
_cell.length_c   1.000
_cell.angle_alpha   90.00
_cell.angle_beta   90.00
_cell.angle_gamma   90.00
#
_symmetry.space_group_name_H-M   'P 1'
#
loop_
_entity.id
_entity.type
_entity.pdbx_description
1 polymer ?
#
loop_
_entity_poly.entity_id
_entity_poly.type
_entity_poly.pdbx_seq_one_letter_code
_entity_poly.pdbx_strand_id
1 'polypeptide(L)'
;MEKMIVKVVLYSFIVSFCAQILFTSRYQSVPKPGTDLFDIVYLPVDEYILSILRNSIVVTFVTILVFILCYYLYKIIKAKKKSQ
;
A
#
# COMPACT_ATOMS: atom_id res chain seq x y z
N MET A 1 2.26 14.31 -19.31
CA MET A 1 1.84 13.13 -18.51
C MET A 1 2.91 12.72 -17.50
N GLU A 2 4.18 12.73 -17.87
CA GLU A 2 5.31 12.36 -16.99
C GLU A 2 5.31 13.11 -15.64
N LYS A 3 5.19 14.44 -15.65
CA LYS A 3 5.07 15.25 -14.42
C LYS A 3 3.86 14.90 -13.55
N MET A 4 2.78 14.39 -14.13
CA MET A 4 1.57 13.98 -13.39
C MET A 4 1.78 12.61 -12.74
N ILE A 5 2.39 11.67 -13.47
CA ILE A 5 2.73 10.34 -12.96
C ILE A 5 3.67 10.48 -11.75
N VAL A 6 4.74 11.26 -11.88
CA VAL A 6 5.69 11.48 -10.78
C VAL A 6 5.01 12.02 -9.52
N LYS A 7 4.06 12.96 -9.67
CA LYS A 7 3.27 13.47 -8.54
C LYS A 7 2.40 12.38 -7.92
N VAL A 8 1.69 11.59 -8.72
CA VAL A 8 0.84 10.50 -8.23
C VAL A 8 1.67 9.46 -7.47
N VAL A 9 2.84 9.08 -8.00
CA VAL A 9 3.75 8.13 -7.32
C VAL A 9 4.24 8.69 -5.99
N LEU A 10 4.73 9.93 -5.95
CA LEU A 10 5.22 10.54 -4.72
C LEU A 10 4.11 10.69 -3.66
N TYR A 11 2.95 11.22 -4.05
CA TYR A 11 1.85 11.41 -3.10
C TYR A 11 1.26 10.09 -2.61
N SER A 12 1.09 9.09 -3.49
CA SER A 12 0.60 7.77 -3.07
C SER A 12 1.59 7.06 -2.14
N PHE A 13 2.90 7.19 -2.40
CA PHE A 13 3.92 6.67 -1.49
C PHE A 13 3.87 7.34 -0.12
N ILE A 14 3.88 8.68 -0.05
CA ILE A 14 3.84 9.42 1.22
C ILE A 14 2.58 9.08 2.02
N VAL A 15 1.41 9.07 1.36
CA VAL A 15 0.15 8.75 2.01
C VAL A 15 0.14 7.30 2.52
N SER A 16 0.61 6.34 1.72
CA SER A 16 0.72 4.95 2.14
C SER A 16 1.69 4.79 3.32
N PHE A 17 2.82 5.47 3.28
CA PHE A 17 3.83 5.41 4.34
C PHE A 17 3.28 5.95 5.66
N CYS A 18 2.66 7.13 5.64
CA CYS A 18 2.00 7.71 6.81
C CYS A 18 0.87 6.82 7.34
N ALA A 19 0.04 6.25 6.45
CA ALA A 19 -1.01 5.33 6.86
C ALA A 19 -0.44 4.09 7.56
N GLN A 20 0.63 3.50 7.01
CA GLN A 20 1.22 2.32 7.62
C GLN A 20 1.89 2.59 8.95
N ILE A 21 2.49 3.76 9.16
CA ILE A 21 2.99 4.16 10.48
C ILE A 21 1.83 4.20 11.51
N LEU A 22 0.67 4.69 11.13
CA LEU A 22 -0.48 4.83 12.03
C LEU A 22 -1.18 3.49 12.31
N PHE A 23 -1.29 2.61 11.31
CA PHE A 23 -2.09 1.40 11.40
C PHE A 23 -1.28 0.11 11.62
N THR A 24 0.04 0.12 11.40
CA THR A 24 0.88 -1.07 11.57
C THR A 24 1.44 -1.10 12.98
N SER A 25 0.95 -2.03 13.79
CA SER A 25 1.46 -2.29 15.13
C SER A 25 2.83 -2.96 15.10
N ARG A 26 3.68 -2.65 16.09
CA ARG A 26 5.05 -3.18 16.22
C ARG A 26 5.13 -4.56 16.88
N TYR A 27 4.03 -5.09 17.38
CA TYR A 27 4.00 -6.38 18.07
C TYR A 27 3.48 -7.50 17.17
N GLN A 28 4.06 -8.69 17.32
CA GLN A 28 3.55 -9.94 16.74
C GLN A 28 3.10 -10.87 17.87
N SER A 29 1.94 -11.49 17.68
CA SER A 29 1.43 -12.55 18.56
C SER A 29 2.01 -13.88 18.11
N VAL A 30 2.89 -14.46 18.91
CA VAL A 30 3.52 -15.75 18.62
C VAL A 30 2.84 -16.81 19.49
N PRO A 31 2.34 -17.93 18.92
CA PRO A 31 1.73 -18.99 19.71
C PRO A 31 2.80 -19.63 20.61
N LYS A 32 2.48 -19.79 21.89
CA LYS A 32 3.39 -20.39 22.85
C LYS A 32 3.32 -21.91 22.76
N PRO A 33 4.45 -22.61 22.51
CA PRO A 33 4.42 -24.05 22.28
C PRO A 33 3.88 -24.80 23.51
N GLY A 34 2.83 -25.59 23.31
CA GLY A 34 2.21 -26.42 24.35
C GLY A 34 1.10 -25.74 25.17
N THR A 35 0.65 -24.54 24.80
CA THR A 35 -0.46 -23.83 25.46
C THR A 35 -1.35 -23.09 24.45
N ASP A 36 -2.61 -22.80 24.80
CA ASP A 36 -3.51 -21.93 24.02
C ASP A 36 -3.23 -20.43 24.22
N LEU A 37 -2.04 -20.07 24.73
CA LEU A 37 -1.63 -18.70 25.02
C LEU A 37 -0.76 -18.13 23.90
N PHE A 38 -0.86 -16.82 23.69
CA PHE A 38 -0.01 -16.06 22.77
C PHE A 38 0.96 -15.19 23.56
N ASP A 39 2.25 -15.26 23.23
CA ASP A 39 3.24 -14.33 23.75
C ASP A 39 3.33 -13.11 22.80
N ILE A 40 3.43 -11.91 23.37
CA ILE A 40 3.57 -10.65 22.62
C ILE A 40 5.06 -10.38 22.45
N VAL A 41 5.55 -10.49 21.21
CA VAL A 41 6.95 -10.21 20.87
C VAL A 41 7.03 -8.87 20.16
N TYR A 42 7.90 -7.98 20.64
CA TYR A 42 8.14 -6.68 20.01
C TYR A 42 9.19 -6.82 18.91
N LEU A 43 8.86 -6.37 17.69
CA LEU A 43 9.84 -6.36 16.62
C LEU A 43 10.94 -5.33 16.91
N PRO A 44 12.20 -5.61 16.52
CA PRO A 44 13.25 -4.60 16.42
C PRO A 44 12.78 -3.39 15.59
N VAL A 45 13.27 -2.19 15.94
CA VAL A 45 12.81 -0.93 15.29
C VAL A 45 13.19 -0.90 13.81
N ASP A 46 14.37 -1.40 13.49
CA ASP A 46 14.91 -1.57 12.14
C ASP A 46 14.04 -2.49 11.28
N GLU A 47 13.67 -3.67 11.78
CA GLU A 47 12.78 -4.58 11.05
C GLU A 47 11.38 -3.99 10.83
N TYR A 48 10.87 -3.27 11.82
CA TYR A 48 9.59 -2.58 11.73
C TYR A 48 9.60 -1.48 10.65
N ILE A 49 10.61 -0.62 10.64
CA ILE A 49 10.75 0.44 9.63
C ILE A 49 10.93 -0.15 8.23
N LEU A 50 11.75 -1.20 8.09
CA LEU A 50 11.96 -1.89 6.81
C LEU A 50 10.66 -2.53 6.29
N SER A 51 9.88 -3.14 7.18
CA SER A 51 8.58 -3.72 6.85
C SER A 51 7.61 -2.67 6.32
N ILE A 52 7.51 -1.52 7.01
CA ILE A 52 6.67 -0.39 6.58
C ILE A 52 7.12 0.15 5.22
N LEU A 53 8.43 0.37 5.04
CA LEU A 53 8.98 0.85 3.77
C LEU A 53 8.65 -0.10 2.62
N ARG A 54 8.89 -1.40 2.82
CA ARG A 54 8.61 -2.43 1.82
C ARG A 54 7.14 -2.48 1.45
N ASN A 55 6.26 -2.52 2.45
CA ASN A 55 4.83 -2.56 2.23
C ASN A 55 4.31 -1.27 1.58
N SER A 56 4.90 -0.11 1.90
CA SER A 56 4.52 1.17 1.27
C SER A 56 4.86 1.21 -0.21
N ILE A 57 6.00 0.63 -0.61
CA ILE A 57 6.37 0.47 -2.03
C ILE A 57 5.34 -0.42 -2.74
N VAL A 58 4.97 -1.56 -2.13
CA VAL A 58 3.99 -2.50 -2.70
C VAL A 58 2.63 -1.82 -2.90
N VAL A 59 2.12 -1.11 -1.89
CA VAL A 59 0.84 -0.38 -1.97
C VAL A 59 0.89 0.70 -3.05
N THR A 60 2.02 1.40 -3.19
CA THR A 60 2.22 2.41 -4.24
C THR A 60 2.10 1.78 -5.64
N PHE A 61 2.73 0.63 -5.87
CA PHE A 61 2.61 -0.10 -7.15
C PHE A 61 1.17 -0.52 -7.45
N VAL A 62 0.46 -1.05 -6.46
CA VAL A 62 -0.96 -1.42 -6.59
C VAL A 62 -1.81 -0.21 -6.95
N THR A 63 -1.58 0.92 -6.29
CA THR A 63 -2.32 2.17 -6.54
C THR A 63 -2.10 2.68 -7.97
N ILE A 64 -0.88 2.60 -8.50
CA ILE A 64 -0.57 2.97 -9.88
C ILE A 64 -1.30 2.05 -10.88
N LEU A 65 -1.31 0.74 -10.64
CA LEU A 65 -2.01 -0.22 -11.50
C LEU A 65 -3.51 0.06 -11.54
N VAL A 66 -4.12 0.33 -10.38
CA VAL A 66 -5.54 0.71 -10.28
C VAL A 66 -5.81 2.01 -11.04
N PHE A 67 -4.95 3.02 -10.90
CA PHE A 67 -5.07 4.28 -11.62
C PHE A 67 -5.05 4.08 -13.14
N ILE A 68 -4.12 3.27 -13.65
CA ILE A 68 -4.03 2.93 -15.08
C ILE A 68 -5.30 2.21 -15.52
N LEU A 69 -5.77 1.22 -14.77
CA LEU A 69 -6.99 0.47 -15.08
C LEU A 69 -8.22 1.40 -15.16
N CYS A 70 -8.41 2.28 -14.17
CA CYS A 70 -9.48 3.27 -14.15
C CYS A 70 -9.40 4.22 -15.36
N TYR A 71 -8.19 4.64 -15.74
CA TYR A 71 -7.99 5.48 -16.92
C TYR A 71 -8.40 4.77 -18.22
N TYR A 72 -8.03 3.50 -18.39
CA TYR A 72 -8.45 2.70 -19.55
C TYR A 72 -9.98 2.52 -19.60
N LEU A 73 -10.61 2.18 -18.47
CA LEU A 73 -12.07 2.04 -18.38
C LEU A 73 -12.78 3.35 -18.74
N TYR A 74 -12.30 4.48 -18.21
CA TYR A 74 -12.83 5.80 -18.54
C TYR A 74 -12.72 6.09 -20.05
N LYS A 75 -11.59 5.76 -20.68
CA LYS A 75 -11.39 5.94 -22.13
C LYS A 75 -12.37 5.11 -22.96
N ILE A 76 -12.59 3.85 -22.58
CA ILE A 76 -13.55 2.95 -23.27
C ILE A 76 -14.98 3.50 -23.16
N ILE A 77 -15.41 3.90 -21.96
CA ILE A 77 -16.75 4.45 -21.74
C ILE A 77 -16.96 5.73 -22.56
N LYS A 78 -15.96 6.62 -22.58
CA LYS A 78 -16.01 7.86 -23.36
C LYS A 78 -16.07 7.60 -24.86
N ALA A 79 -15.35 6.59 -25.37
CA ALA A 79 -15.40 6.20 -26.77
C ALA A 79 -16.80 5.68 -27.16
N LYS A 80 -17.41 4.82 -26.35
CA LYS A 80 -18.79 4.34 -26.58
C LYS A 80 -19.82 5.47 -26.63
N LYS A 81 -19.72 6.47 -25.74
CA LYS A 81 -20.61 7.63 -25.74
C LYS A 81 -20.50 8.55 -26.97
N LYS A 82 -19.42 8.47 -27.76
CA LYS A 82 -19.25 9.27 -28.98
C LYS A 82 -19.77 8.56 -30.25
N SER A 83 -20.05 7.26 -30.17
CA SER A 83 -20.58 6.47 -31.29
C SER A 83 -22.10 6.31 -31.27
N GLN A 84 -22.77 6.85 -30.23
CA GLN A 84 -24.22 7.05 -30.19
C GLN A 84 -24.53 8.52 -30.45
#